data_AF-A0AAV5DIY6-F1
#
_entry.id   AF-A0AAV5DIY6-F1
#
_cell.length_a   1.000
_cell.length_b   1.000
_cell.length_c   1.000
_cell.angle_alpha   90.00
_cell.angle_beta   90.00
_cell.angle_gamma   90.00
#
_symmetry.space_group_name_H-M   'P 1'
#
loop_
_entity.id
_entity.type
_entity.pdbx_description
1 polymer ?
#
loop_
_entity_poly.entity_id
_entity_poly.type
_entity_poly.pdbx_seq_one_letter_code
_entity_poly.pdbx_strand_id
1 'polypeptide(L)'
;MIVDVDELCMFLTSYPRLYRQPYSMHILLSNCMFGRQMEAELVVNFLIQQPHGAEEPEVLPIVGPGRVGKSTLVAHVCKDERVRGHFSEILFLHDHDFTDDKVVTLGEGSAGEHKNYLSSSNRDGRLLVVAELVGDVNEDAWDRFYSASKQCMVSGSKIIIISRSCRIAKFGTRKTLTLKILSHEAYWYFFKTLTFGSADPETHPRLVHLAMEIARTLNEIMIYQHYKCSPQENVPMIMFEDVMFGSIRPHGKFEALIWKSRIPPYYNYVHSCEIRELETAAVKRKRSAKNGVVGLR
;
A
#
# COMPACT_ATOMS: atom_id res chain seq x y z
N MET A 1 -3.61 -28.32 9.42
CA MET A 1 -3.78 -28.72 8.00
C MET A 1 -4.42 -27.53 7.34
N ILE A 2 -3.74 -26.89 6.39
CA ILE A 2 -4.04 -25.53 5.95
C ILE A 2 -4.67 -25.60 4.56
N VAL A 3 -5.87 -25.06 4.45
CA VAL A 3 -6.84 -25.27 3.37
C VAL A 3 -7.19 -23.93 2.68
N ASP A 4 -6.74 -22.78 3.21
CA ASP A 4 -6.97 -21.43 2.64
C ASP A 4 -5.76 -20.48 2.86
N VAL A 5 -5.66 -19.36 2.12
CA VAL A 5 -4.72 -18.25 2.35
C VAL A 5 -4.96 -17.61 3.72
N ASP A 6 -6.20 -17.56 4.18
CA ASP A 6 -6.53 -17.20 5.57
C ASP A 6 -5.97 -18.22 6.55
N GLU A 7 -5.87 -19.48 6.15
CA GLU A 7 -5.33 -20.55 6.97
C GLU A 7 -3.78 -20.58 6.90
N LEU A 8 -3.16 -20.11 5.81
CA LEU A 8 -1.71 -19.87 5.70
C LEU A 8 -1.31 -18.66 6.52
N CYS A 9 -2.12 -17.60 6.50
CA CYS A 9 -2.04 -16.49 7.45
C CYS A 9 -2.26 -16.98 8.89
N MET A 10 -3.24 -17.85 9.15
CA MET A 10 -3.39 -18.49 10.46
C MET A 10 -2.20 -19.36 10.82
N PHE A 11 -1.57 -20.07 9.88
CA PHE A 11 -0.40 -20.92 10.14
C PHE A 11 0.86 -20.13 10.42
N LEU A 12 1.12 -19.07 9.65
CA LEU A 12 2.20 -18.12 9.92
C LEU A 12 1.97 -17.36 11.23
N THR A 13 0.71 -17.16 11.64
CA THR A 13 0.37 -16.55 12.95
C THR A 13 0.25 -17.54 14.11
N SER A 14 0.13 -18.84 13.84
CA SER A 14 0.03 -19.92 14.84
C SER A 14 1.30 -20.76 14.99
N TYR A 15 2.31 -20.57 14.13
CA TYR A 15 3.68 -20.91 14.48
C TYR A 15 4.03 -20.17 15.77
N PRO A 16 4.57 -20.84 16.82
CA PRO A 16 5.02 -20.14 17.99
C PRO A 16 6.05 -19.13 17.53
N ARG A 17 5.70 -17.84 17.58
CA ARG A 17 6.68 -16.78 17.46
C ARG A 17 7.80 -17.18 18.41
N LEU A 18 9.05 -17.12 17.96
CA LEU A 18 10.18 -17.24 18.87
C LEU A 18 10.05 -16.09 19.86
N TYR A 19 9.32 -16.32 20.95
CA TYR A 19 9.16 -15.40 22.07
C TYR A 19 10.49 -15.45 22.82
N ARG A 20 11.45 -14.69 22.32
CA ARG A 20 12.57 -14.21 23.11
C ARG A 20 12.32 -12.74 23.40
N GLN A 21 12.59 -12.36 24.65
CA GLN A 21 12.20 -11.12 25.32
C GLN A 21 11.96 -9.93 24.36
N PRO A 22 10.88 -9.16 24.55
CA PRO A 22 10.61 -8.03 23.69
C PRO A 22 11.76 -7.04 23.81
N TYR A 23 12.53 -6.88 22.72
CA TYR A 23 13.26 -5.64 22.53
C TYR A 23 12.19 -4.55 22.44
N SER A 24 12.27 -3.54 23.30
CA SER A 24 11.27 -2.47 23.47
C SER A 24 10.85 -1.79 22.15
N MET A 25 11.61 -1.93 21.06
CA MET A 25 11.24 -1.38 19.75
C MET A 25 10.09 -2.10 19.04
N HIS A 26 9.83 -3.39 19.29
CA HIS A 26 8.67 -4.09 18.67
C HIS A 26 7.33 -3.54 19.18
N ILE A 27 7.29 -3.08 20.43
CA ILE A 27 6.12 -2.43 21.04
C ILE A 27 5.97 -0.99 20.52
N LEU A 28 7.09 -0.30 20.19
CA LEU A 28 7.02 1.01 19.55
C LEU A 28 6.51 0.93 18.09
N LEU A 29 6.84 -0.14 17.38
CA LEU A 29 6.43 -0.36 15.98
C LEU A 29 4.95 -0.64 15.80
N SER A 30 4.23 -1.12 16.83
CA SER A 30 2.79 -1.38 16.70
C SER A 30 1.98 -0.09 16.54
N ASN A 31 2.50 1.04 17.06
CA ASN A 31 1.78 2.32 17.09
C ASN A 31 2.31 3.33 16.06
N CYS A 32 3.41 3.04 15.37
CA CYS A 32 4.00 3.93 14.38
C CYS A 32 4.14 3.21 13.04
N MET A 33 3.58 3.78 11.98
CA MET A 33 3.78 3.25 10.63
C MET A 33 5.24 3.36 10.20
N PHE A 34 5.88 2.22 9.97
CA PHE A 34 7.28 2.17 9.56
C PHE A 34 7.54 2.92 8.25
N GLY A 35 8.53 3.81 8.25
CA GLY A 35 8.99 4.53 7.06
C GLY A 35 7.97 5.51 6.47
N ARG A 36 6.88 5.79 7.21
CA ARG A 36 5.75 6.61 6.77
C ARG A 36 5.27 7.58 7.84
N GLN A 37 6.08 7.83 8.86
CA GLN A 37 5.69 8.64 10.01
C GLN A 37 5.34 10.07 9.59
N MET A 38 6.10 10.65 8.65
CA MET A 38 5.81 11.97 8.10
C MET A 38 4.50 11.98 7.33
N GLU A 39 4.28 11.02 6.44
CA GLU A 39 3.05 10.93 5.66
C GLU A 39 1.83 10.67 6.54
N ALA A 40 1.94 9.82 7.57
CA ALA A 40 0.88 9.55 8.53
C ALA A 40 0.49 10.82 9.27
N GLU A 41 1.46 11.56 9.80
CA GLU A 41 1.19 12.80 10.55
C GLU A 41 0.64 13.91 9.64
N LEU A 42 1.05 13.97 8.36
CA LEU A 42 0.45 14.89 7.38
C LEU A 42 -1.04 14.59 7.15
N VAL A 43 -1.40 13.31 7.03
CA VAL A 43 -2.82 12.92 6.87
C VAL A 43 -3.60 13.18 8.16
N VAL A 44 -3.04 12.88 9.34
CA VAL A 44 -3.71 13.17 10.61
C VAL A 44 -3.96 14.67 10.77
N ASN A 45 -2.95 15.51 10.53
CA ASN A 45 -3.08 16.95 10.61
C ASN A 45 -4.12 17.49 9.61
N PHE A 46 -4.12 16.98 8.38
CA PHE A 46 -5.18 17.28 7.43
C PHE A 46 -6.55 16.93 8.01
N LEU A 47 -6.71 15.75 8.62
CA LEU A 47 -8.00 15.27 9.11
C LEU A 47 -8.53 16.03 10.32
N ILE A 48 -7.68 16.40 11.28
CA ILE A 48 -8.11 17.07 12.53
C ILE A 48 -8.16 18.60 12.41
N GLN A 49 -7.60 19.18 11.34
CA GLN A 49 -7.62 20.62 11.13
C GLN A 49 -9.05 21.15 11.02
N GLN A 50 -9.37 22.22 11.76
CA GLN A 50 -10.69 22.85 11.65
C GLN A 50 -10.89 23.51 10.28
N PRO A 51 -12.13 23.53 9.76
CA PRO A 51 -12.44 24.17 8.49
C PRO A 51 -12.15 25.69 8.57
N HIS A 52 -11.39 26.21 7.61
CA HIS A 52 -11.02 27.64 7.53
C HIS A 52 -12.15 28.51 6.93
N GLY A 53 -13.41 28.20 7.26
CA GLY A 53 -14.58 28.91 6.75
C GLY A 53 -15.10 28.44 5.39
N ALA A 54 -14.55 27.36 4.81
CA ALA A 54 -15.13 26.71 3.64
C ALA A 54 -16.26 25.76 4.07
N GLU A 55 -17.46 25.95 3.52
CA GLU A 55 -18.61 25.05 3.72
C GLU A 55 -18.45 23.72 2.97
N GLU A 56 -17.50 23.64 2.04
CA GLU A 56 -17.33 22.47 1.18
C GLU A 56 -16.43 21.38 1.78
N PRO A 57 -16.69 20.09 1.49
CA PRO A 57 -15.84 18.99 1.95
C PRO A 57 -14.41 19.09 1.40
N GLU A 58 -13.42 18.97 2.27
CA GLU A 58 -12.02 18.97 1.85
C GLU A 58 -11.62 17.59 1.31
N VAL A 59 -10.90 17.58 0.19
CA VAL A 59 -10.46 16.36 -0.51
C VAL A 59 -8.94 16.28 -0.52
N LEU A 60 -8.39 15.22 0.06
CA LEU A 60 -6.96 14.90 0.02
C LEU A 60 -6.70 13.73 -0.93
N PRO A 61 -6.05 13.97 -2.08
CA PRO A 61 -5.60 12.89 -2.95
C PRO A 61 -4.30 12.27 -2.44
N ILE A 62 -4.25 10.94 -2.41
CA ILE A 62 -3.07 10.16 -2.11
C ILE A 62 -2.77 9.27 -3.32
N VAL A 63 -1.65 9.55 -3.99
CA VAL A 63 -1.25 8.84 -5.21
C VAL A 63 0.04 8.09 -4.99
N GLY A 64 0.26 7.04 -5.77
CA GLY A 64 1.53 6.32 -5.75
C GLY A 64 1.43 4.95 -6.37
N PRO A 65 2.56 4.27 -6.60
CA PRO A 65 2.58 2.96 -7.24
C PRO A 65 1.69 1.92 -6.56
N GLY A 66 1.38 0.83 -7.28
CA GLY A 66 0.72 -0.34 -6.68
C GLY A 66 1.51 -0.86 -5.47
N ARG A 67 0.79 -1.32 -4.44
CA ARG A 67 1.38 -1.94 -3.22
C ARG A 67 2.35 -1.07 -2.41
N VAL A 68 2.43 0.24 -2.69
CA VAL A 68 3.30 1.19 -1.95
C VAL A 68 2.83 1.50 -0.51
N GLY A 69 1.67 0.97 -0.11
CA GLY A 69 1.11 1.13 1.24
C GLY A 69 0.10 2.27 1.41
N LYS A 70 -0.57 2.74 0.33
CA LYS A 70 -1.59 3.81 0.41
C LYS A 70 -2.77 3.43 1.33
N SER A 71 -3.42 2.30 1.05
CA SER A 71 -4.56 1.83 1.85
C SER A 71 -4.12 1.51 3.28
N THR A 72 -2.90 0.98 3.45
CA THR A 72 -2.30 0.75 4.77
C THR A 72 -2.07 2.04 5.56
N LEU A 73 -1.61 3.12 4.90
CA LEU A 73 -1.43 4.43 5.50
C LEU A 73 -2.76 4.98 6.01
N VAL A 74 -3.78 4.98 5.16
CA VAL A 74 -5.11 5.51 5.54
C VAL A 74 -5.72 4.65 6.65
N ALA A 75 -5.64 3.32 6.54
CA ALA A 75 -6.13 2.42 7.58
C ALA A 75 -5.41 2.63 8.93
N HIS A 76 -4.11 2.92 8.92
CA HIS A 76 -3.35 3.26 10.13
C HIS A 76 -3.84 4.57 10.73
N VAL A 77 -3.99 5.61 9.91
CA VAL A 77 -4.47 6.93 10.36
C VAL A 77 -5.91 6.88 10.88
N CYS A 78 -6.78 6.06 10.29
CA CYS A 78 -8.15 5.87 10.78
C CYS A 78 -8.22 5.20 12.17
N LYS A 79 -7.12 4.55 12.60
CA LYS A 79 -7.00 3.99 13.95
C LYS A 79 -6.42 4.98 14.97
N ASP A 80 -5.85 6.11 14.52
CA ASP A 80 -5.35 7.16 15.40
C ASP A 80 -6.50 7.72 16.26
N GLU A 81 -6.31 7.79 17.57
CA GLU A 81 -7.35 8.20 18.51
C GLU A 81 -7.83 9.64 18.26
N ARG A 82 -6.96 10.52 17.78
CA ARG A 82 -7.31 11.91 17.43
C ARG A 82 -8.29 11.93 16.26
N VAL A 83 -8.07 11.06 15.28
CA VAL A 83 -8.94 10.91 14.10
C VAL A 83 -10.25 10.23 14.48
N ARG A 84 -10.19 9.13 15.24
CA ARG A 84 -11.38 8.42 15.73
C ARG A 84 -12.27 9.30 16.61
N GLY A 85 -11.67 10.20 17.39
CA GLY A 85 -12.40 11.19 18.19
C GLY A 85 -13.00 12.32 17.34
N HIS A 86 -12.52 12.55 16.12
CA HIS A 86 -12.97 13.67 15.28
C HIS A 86 -14.15 13.33 14.36
N PHE A 87 -14.24 12.08 13.91
CA PHE A 87 -15.31 11.61 13.01
C PHE A 87 -16.25 10.63 13.71
N SER A 88 -17.54 10.77 13.46
CA SER A 88 -18.58 9.85 13.98
C SER A 88 -18.56 8.53 13.20
N GLU A 89 -18.26 8.61 11.91
CA GLU A 89 -18.24 7.46 11.00
C GLU A 89 -17.11 7.60 9.97
N ILE A 90 -16.58 6.45 9.55
CA ILE A 90 -15.63 6.35 8.43
C ILE A 90 -16.22 5.36 7.42
N LEU A 91 -16.38 5.83 6.18
CA LEU A 91 -16.93 5.07 5.06
C LEU A 91 -15.83 4.76 4.04
N PHE A 92 -15.65 3.48 3.73
CA PHE A 92 -14.74 3.03 2.67
C PHE A 92 -15.53 2.74 1.40
N LEU A 93 -15.10 3.33 0.29
CA LEU A 93 -15.66 3.16 -1.05
C LEU A 93 -14.58 2.60 -1.99
N HIS A 94 -14.99 1.81 -2.98
CA HIS A 94 -14.17 1.27 -4.04
C HIS A 94 -14.66 1.76 -5.41
N ASP A 95 -13.82 1.59 -6.45
CA ASP A 95 -14.07 2.07 -7.83
C ASP A 95 -15.48 1.74 -8.36
N HIS A 96 -16.01 0.55 -8.03
CA HIS A 96 -17.34 0.11 -8.47
C HIS A 96 -18.51 0.88 -7.82
N ASP A 97 -18.28 1.50 -6.67
CA ASP A 97 -19.27 2.34 -5.97
C ASP A 97 -19.53 3.67 -6.69
N PHE A 98 -18.71 3.99 -7.70
CA PHE A 98 -18.86 5.18 -8.56
C PHE A 98 -19.49 4.88 -9.93
N THR A 99 -19.74 3.61 -10.26
CA THR A 99 -20.06 3.17 -11.64
C THR A 99 -21.52 2.80 -11.90
N ASP A 100 -22.47 3.19 -11.06
CA ASP A 100 -23.89 2.92 -11.30
C ASP A 100 -24.79 4.10 -10.90
N ASP A 101 -25.99 4.17 -11.46
CA ASP A 101 -27.02 5.19 -11.19
C ASP A 101 -27.49 5.21 -9.70
N LYS A 102 -26.94 4.29 -8.91
CA LYS A 102 -26.91 4.30 -7.45
C LYS A 102 -25.86 5.30 -6.96
N VAL A 103 -26.09 6.59 -7.22
CA VAL A 103 -25.42 7.65 -6.46
C VAL A 103 -25.55 7.31 -4.98
N VAL A 104 -24.41 7.15 -4.31
CA VAL A 104 -24.33 6.84 -2.88
C VAL A 104 -25.21 7.83 -2.13
N THR A 105 -26.39 7.40 -1.68
CA THR A 105 -27.21 8.13 -0.72
C THR A 105 -26.45 8.15 0.59
N LEU A 106 -25.61 9.17 0.75
CA LEU A 106 -24.89 9.53 1.95
C LEU A 106 -25.89 10.06 2.99
N GLY A 107 -26.91 9.27 3.34
CA GLY A 107 -28.04 9.75 4.15
C GLY A 107 -29.15 8.75 4.43
N GLU A 108 -29.27 7.64 3.70
CA GLU A 108 -30.29 6.63 3.99
C GLU A 108 -29.63 5.31 4.36
N GLY A 109 -29.81 4.92 5.63
CA GLY A 109 -29.54 3.59 6.14
C GLY A 109 -30.36 2.56 5.36
N SER A 110 -29.86 2.16 4.21
CA SER A 110 -30.39 1.08 3.40
C SER A 110 -29.45 -0.10 3.53
N ALA A 111 -29.96 -1.13 4.20
CA ALA A 111 -29.34 -2.43 4.31
C ALA A 111 -29.06 -2.98 2.91
N GLY A 112 -27.77 -3.17 2.59
CA GLY A 112 -27.34 -3.61 1.26
C GLY A 112 -25.82 -3.68 1.15
N GLU A 113 -25.24 -4.63 1.87
CA GLU A 113 -24.02 -5.42 1.58
C GLU A 113 -22.77 -4.69 1.03
N HIS A 114 -21.70 -4.70 1.86
CA HIS A 114 -20.28 -4.36 1.60
C HIS A 114 -19.77 -2.94 1.92
N LYS A 115 -20.47 -2.14 2.73
CA LYS A 115 -19.87 -0.93 3.31
C LYS A 115 -19.20 -1.28 4.66
N ASN A 116 -17.87 -1.23 4.70
CA ASN A 116 -17.10 -1.43 5.93
C ASN A 116 -17.16 -0.15 6.77
N TYR A 117 -18.09 -0.08 7.70
CA TYR A 117 -18.23 1.04 8.62
C TYR A 117 -17.25 0.93 9.80
N LEU A 118 -16.55 2.02 10.10
CA LEU A 118 -15.84 2.17 11.37
C LEU A 118 -16.52 3.28 12.17
N SER A 119 -17.45 2.90 13.04
CA SER A 119 -18.22 3.85 13.86
C SER A 119 -17.46 4.24 15.14
N SER A 120 -17.62 5.50 15.55
CA SER A 120 -17.20 6.02 16.86
C SER A 120 -18.42 6.51 17.65
N SER A 121 -18.30 6.67 18.96
CA SER A 121 -19.40 7.11 19.83
C SER A 121 -19.65 8.64 19.78
N ASN A 122 -19.00 9.37 18.87
CA ASN A 122 -19.11 10.82 18.82
C ASN A 122 -20.40 11.27 18.12
N ARG A 123 -21.00 12.38 18.58
CA ARG A 123 -22.34 12.85 18.17
C ARG A 123 -22.34 14.05 17.21
N ASP A 124 -21.16 14.49 16.76
CA ASP A 124 -21.00 15.65 15.86
C ASP A 124 -21.43 15.36 14.40
N GLY A 125 -21.72 14.10 14.05
CA GLY A 125 -22.19 13.70 12.73
C GLY A 125 -21.15 13.78 11.60
N ARG A 126 -19.90 14.20 11.91
CA ARG A 126 -18.82 14.32 10.91
C ARG A 126 -18.47 12.97 10.31
N LEU A 127 -18.38 12.94 8.98
CA LEU A 127 -18.07 11.75 8.20
C LEU A 127 -16.68 11.88 7.57
N LEU A 128 -15.91 10.79 7.60
CA LEU A 128 -14.72 10.62 6.76
C LEU A 128 -15.02 9.61 5.65
N VAL A 129 -14.92 10.02 4.38
CA VAL A 129 -15.02 9.11 3.24
C VAL A 129 -13.62 8.79 2.72
N VAL A 130 -13.32 7.50 2.56
CA VAL A 130 -12.09 6.99 1.95
C VAL A 130 -12.45 6.24 0.68
N ALA A 131 -12.10 6.78 -0.48
CA ALA A 131 -12.39 6.14 -1.77
C ALA A 131 -11.12 5.59 -2.44
N GLU A 132 -11.12 4.30 -2.75
CA GLU A 132 -10.05 3.64 -3.52
C GLU A 132 -10.40 3.51 -5.00
N LEU A 133 -9.65 4.24 -5.83
CA LEU A 133 -9.89 4.40 -7.25
C LEU A 133 -8.83 3.62 -8.04
N VAL A 134 -9.24 2.55 -8.72
CA VAL A 134 -8.31 1.62 -9.40
C VAL A 134 -8.04 2.04 -10.85
N GLY A 135 -9.04 2.64 -11.50
CA GLY A 135 -8.98 3.20 -12.85
C GLY A 135 -9.02 4.73 -12.92
N ASP A 136 -9.21 5.24 -14.13
CA ASP A 136 -9.47 6.67 -14.34
C ASP A 136 -10.95 6.94 -14.12
N VAL A 137 -11.23 7.73 -13.09
CA VAL A 137 -12.60 8.12 -12.74
C VAL A 137 -13.12 9.14 -13.76
N ASN A 138 -14.34 8.89 -14.24
CA ASN A 138 -15.07 9.84 -15.07
C ASN A 138 -15.32 11.15 -14.29
N GLU A 139 -15.02 12.30 -14.90
CA GLU A 139 -15.20 13.62 -14.28
C GLU A 139 -16.67 13.84 -13.89
N ASP A 140 -17.61 13.47 -14.75
CA ASP A 140 -19.04 13.61 -14.46
C ASP A 140 -19.47 12.77 -13.24
N ALA A 141 -18.89 11.57 -13.09
CA ALA A 141 -19.19 10.69 -11.95
C ALA A 141 -18.64 11.28 -10.65
N TRP A 142 -17.41 11.81 -10.69
CA TRP A 142 -16.82 12.52 -9.57
C TRP A 142 -17.63 13.76 -9.19
N ASP A 143 -18.02 14.59 -10.17
CA ASP A 143 -18.75 15.83 -9.93
C ASP A 143 -20.13 15.58 -9.31
N ARG A 144 -20.83 14.51 -9.73
CA ARG A 144 -22.07 14.07 -9.09
C ARG A 144 -21.83 13.66 -7.64
N PHE A 145 -20.83 12.83 -7.38
CA PHE A 145 -20.47 12.39 -6.03
C PHE A 145 -20.07 13.56 -5.12
N TYR A 146 -19.23 14.46 -5.61
CA TYR A 146 -18.76 15.62 -4.87
C TYR A 146 -19.91 16.59 -4.59
N SER A 147 -20.81 16.81 -5.56
CA SER A 147 -22.02 17.64 -5.38
C SER A 147 -22.97 17.05 -4.35
N ALA A 148 -23.21 15.73 -4.37
CA ALA A 148 -24.01 15.06 -3.34
C ALA A 148 -23.35 15.17 -1.95
N SER A 149 -22.02 15.02 -1.90
CA SER A 149 -21.26 15.17 -0.66
C SER A 149 -21.38 16.57 -0.08
N LYS A 150 -21.34 17.63 -0.90
CA LYS A 150 -21.57 19.01 -0.45
C LYS A 150 -22.94 19.22 0.21
N GLN A 151 -23.97 18.52 -0.26
CA GLN A 151 -25.34 18.68 0.24
C GLN A 151 -25.59 17.89 1.52
N CYS A 152 -24.95 16.74 1.67
CA CYS A 152 -25.24 15.80 2.76
C CYS A 152 -24.22 15.84 3.91
N MET A 153 -22.98 16.25 3.65
CA MET A 153 -21.93 16.24 4.66
C MET A 153 -22.02 17.45 5.59
N VAL A 154 -21.97 17.20 6.89
CA VAL A 154 -21.83 18.26 7.89
C VAL A 154 -20.45 18.92 7.79
N SER A 155 -20.37 20.20 8.16
CA SER A 155 -19.10 20.94 8.18
C SER A 155 -18.03 20.22 9.02
N GLY A 156 -16.82 20.16 8.48
CA GLY A 156 -15.70 19.42 9.05
C GLY A 156 -15.61 17.95 8.59
N SER A 157 -16.56 17.45 7.80
CA SER A 157 -16.41 16.17 7.09
C SER A 157 -15.35 16.26 6.00
N LYS A 158 -14.66 15.14 5.73
CA LYS A 158 -13.50 15.10 4.84
C LYS A 158 -13.51 13.88 3.93
N ILE A 159 -12.82 14.01 2.81
CA ILE A 159 -12.69 12.97 1.80
C ILE A 159 -11.20 12.69 1.56
N ILE A 160 -10.82 11.42 1.57
CA ILE A 160 -9.53 10.94 1.10
C ILE A 160 -9.78 10.09 -0.14
N ILE A 161 -9.06 10.38 -1.21
CA ILE A 161 -9.08 9.55 -2.43
C ILE A 161 -7.70 8.92 -2.63
N ILE A 162 -7.64 7.59 -2.76
CA ILE A 162 -6.39 6.85 -2.97
C ILE A 162 -6.39 6.24 -4.37
N SER A 163 -5.29 6.40 -5.14
CA SER A 163 -5.17 5.80 -6.47
C SER A 163 -3.73 5.51 -6.89
N ARG A 164 -3.58 4.64 -7.89
CA ARG A 164 -2.32 4.48 -8.65
C ARG A 164 -2.15 5.56 -9.73
N SER A 165 -3.25 6.08 -10.27
CA SER A 165 -3.24 7.11 -11.31
C SER A 165 -2.98 8.48 -10.66
N CYS A 166 -2.02 9.26 -11.17
CA CYS A 166 -1.82 10.63 -10.70
C CYS A 166 -2.92 11.59 -11.19
N ARG A 167 -3.78 11.15 -12.13
CA ARG A 167 -4.85 11.97 -12.71
C ARG A 167 -5.92 12.38 -11.69
N ILE A 168 -6.09 11.61 -10.61
CA ILE A 168 -7.01 11.96 -9.52
C ILE A 168 -6.58 13.20 -8.73
N ALA A 169 -5.35 13.70 -8.92
CA ALA A 169 -4.87 14.90 -8.25
C ALA A 169 -5.76 16.13 -8.52
N LYS A 170 -6.37 16.20 -9.72
CA LYS A 170 -7.28 17.28 -10.12
C LYS A 170 -8.56 17.36 -9.29
N PHE A 171 -8.94 16.27 -8.63
CA PHE A 171 -10.12 16.18 -7.77
C PHE A 171 -9.84 16.64 -6.33
N GLY A 172 -8.58 16.93 -5.99
CA GLY A 172 -8.19 17.38 -4.67
C GLY A 172 -8.43 18.86 -4.45
N THR A 173 -8.93 19.22 -3.27
CA THR A 173 -8.92 20.60 -2.78
C THR A 173 -7.64 20.88 -1.98
N ARG A 174 -6.91 19.84 -1.57
CA ARG A 174 -5.59 19.92 -0.93
C ARG A 174 -4.50 19.34 -1.81
N LYS A 175 -3.26 19.76 -1.53
CA LYS A 175 -2.06 19.28 -2.23
C LYS A 175 -1.98 17.76 -2.16
N THR A 176 -1.89 17.13 -3.33
CA THR A 176 -1.75 15.67 -3.45
C THR A 176 -0.53 15.14 -2.69
N LEU A 177 -0.76 14.10 -1.90
CA LEU A 177 0.28 13.34 -1.20
C LEU A 177 0.76 12.18 -2.09
N THR A 178 2.04 12.20 -2.47
CA THR A 178 2.61 11.14 -3.32
C THR A 178 3.43 10.16 -2.50
N LEU A 179 2.95 8.93 -2.35
CA LEU A 179 3.71 7.84 -1.72
C LEU A 179 4.69 7.23 -2.72
N LYS A 180 5.98 7.30 -2.37
CA LYS A 180 7.08 6.67 -3.12
C LYS A 180 7.42 5.31 -2.54
N ILE A 181 7.97 4.41 -3.35
CA ILE A 181 8.52 3.13 -2.84
C ILE A 181 9.58 3.44 -1.77
N LEU A 182 9.62 2.63 -0.71
CA LEU A 182 10.63 2.77 0.34
C LEU A 182 12.03 2.52 -0.25
N SER A 183 13.05 3.19 0.31
CA SER A 183 14.42 2.89 -0.09
C SER A 183 14.76 1.43 0.20
N HIS A 184 15.73 0.88 -0.54
CA HIS A 184 16.19 -0.49 -0.30
C HIS A 184 16.61 -0.69 1.16
N GLU A 185 17.30 0.28 1.77
CA GLU A 185 17.70 0.18 3.19
C GLU A 185 16.50 0.21 4.13
N ALA A 186 15.51 1.08 3.88
CA ALA A 186 14.31 1.19 4.71
C ALA A 186 13.47 -0.09 4.59
N TYR A 187 13.24 -0.59 3.38
CA TYR A 187 12.51 -1.84 3.15
C TYR A 187 13.26 -3.04 3.76
N TRP A 188 14.58 -3.09 3.62
CA TRP A 188 15.41 -4.11 4.26
C TRP A 188 15.30 -4.03 5.79
N TYR A 189 15.39 -2.85 6.39
CA TYR A 189 15.25 -2.72 7.84
C TYR A 189 13.88 -3.20 8.32
N PHE A 190 12.80 -2.84 7.60
CA PHE A 190 11.46 -3.34 7.87
C PHE A 190 11.40 -4.87 7.81
N PHE A 191 11.89 -5.45 6.72
CA PHE A 191 11.90 -6.89 6.50
C PHE A 191 12.76 -7.63 7.53
N LYS A 192 13.94 -7.10 7.86
CA LYS A 192 14.85 -7.60 8.90
C LYS A 192 14.15 -7.62 10.26
N THR A 193 13.44 -6.55 10.59
CA THR A 193 12.69 -6.44 11.86
C THR A 193 11.56 -7.49 11.93
N LEU A 194 10.84 -7.72 10.82
CA LEU A 194 9.80 -8.76 10.75
C LEU A 194 10.36 -10.17 10.81
N THR A 195 11.47 -10.43 10.10
CA THR A 195 12.03 -11.77 9.92
C THR A 195 12.75 -12.26 11.18
N PHE A 196 13.55 -11.39 11.79
CA PHE A 196 14.39 -11.78 12.92
C PHE A 196 13.77 -11.42 14.27
N GLY A 197 12.79 -10.52 14.33
CA GLY A 197 12.17 -10.14 15.58
C GLY A 197 13.20 -9.53 16.55
N SER A 198 13.47 -10.22 17.65
CA SER A 198 14.51 -9.88 18.63
C SER A 198 15.81 -10.69 18.48
N ALA A 199 15.87 -11.63 17.52
CA ALA A 199 17.06 -12.42 17.26
C ALA A 199 18.15 -11.56 16.61
N ASP A 200 19.39 -11.75 17.04
CA ASP A 200 20.55 -11.11 16.43
C ASP A 200 20.80 -11.70 15.03
N PRO A 201 20.66 -10.93 13.95
CA PRO A 201 20.79 -11.44 12.59
C PRO A 201 22.22 -11.94 12.29
N GLU A 202 23.23 -11.44 13.01
CA GLU A 202 24.63 -11.91 12.90
C GLU A 202 24.79 -13.38 13.28
N THR A 203 23.90 -13.91 14.13
CA THR A 203 23.91 -15.34 14.51
C THR A 203 23.37 -16.28 13.42
N HIS A 204 22.77 -15.73 12.35
CA HIS A 204 22.13 -16.50 11.28
C HIS A 204 22.48 -15.96 9.87
N PRO A 205 23.78 -15.97 9.48
CA PRO A 205 24.24 -15.29 8.26
C PRO A 205 23.60 -15.80 6.96
N ARG A 206 23.27 -17.10 6.88
CA ARG A 206 22.57 -17.68 5.71
C ARG A 206 21.13 -17.17 5.59
N LEU A 207 20.43 -17.07 6.72
CA LEU A 207 19.06 -16.51 6.75
C LEU A 207 19.08 -15.02 6.43
N VAL A 208 20.11 -14.29 6.87
CA VAL A 208 20.28 -12.86 6.52
C VAL A 208 20.47 -12.69 5.02
N HIS A 209 21.34 -13.49 4.39
CA HIS A 209 21.52 -13.47 2.94
C HIS A 209 20.21 -13.73 2.20
N LEU A 210 19.52 -14.81 2.56
CA LEU A 210 18.24 -15.17 1.96
C LEU A 210 17.19 -14.07 2.14
N ALA A 211 17.09 -13.52 3.34
CA ALA A 211 16.16 -12.44 3.66
C ALA A 211 16.47 -11.16 2.86
N MET A 212 17.75 -10.81 2.66
CA MET A 212 18.15 -9.67 1.83
C MET A 212 17.79 -9.88 0.36
N GLU A 213 18.01 -11.08 -0.16
CA GLU A 213 17.62 -11.42 -1.54
C GLU A 213 16.10 -11.31 -1.71
N ILE A 214 15.32 -11.88 -0.79
CA ILE A 214 13.86 -11.77 -0.81
C ILE A 214 13.42 -10.30 -0.75
N ALA A 215 13.98 -9.52 0.17
CA ALA A 215 13.61 -8.12 0.34
C ALA A 215 13.92 -7.28 -0.90
N ARG A 216 15.10 -7.49 -1.50
CA ARG A 216 15.49 -6.79 -2.74
C ARG A 216 14.54 -7.11 -3.87
N THR A 217 14.24 -8.39 -4.08
CA THR A 217 13.39 -8.81 -5.20
C THR A 217 11.93 -8.38 -5.01
N LEU A 218 11.39 -8.43 -3.79
CA LEU A 218 10.04 -7.92 -3.50
C LEU A 218 9.92 -6.39 -3.68
N ASN A 219 11.02 -5.65 -3.51
CA ASN A 219 11.03 -4.20 -3.76
C ASN A 219 11.12 -3.86 -5.26
N GLU A 220 11.69 -4.77 -6.07
CA GLU A 220 11.89 -4.60 -7.52
C GLU A 220 10.70 -5.14 -8.35
N ILE A 221 9.96 -6.13 -7.87
CA ILE A 221 8.82 -6.74 -8.58
C ILE A 221 7.52 -5.98 -8.28
N MET A 222 6.89 -5.44 -9.32
CA MET A 222 5.49 -5.03 -9.26
C MET A 222 4.57 -6.21 -9.51
N ILE A 223 3.69 -6.52 -8.55
CA ILE A 223 2.62 -7.51 -8.73
C ILE A 223 1.33 -6.77 -9.08
N TYR A 224 0.84 -6.97 -10.31
CA TYR A 224 -0.38 -6.37 -10.82
C TYR A 224 -1.64 -7.10 -10.40
N GLN A 225 -1.63 -8.43 -10.54
CA GLN A 225 -2.77 -9.28 -10.29
C GLN A 225 -2.33 -10.58 -9.63
N HIS A 226 -3.20 -11.09 -8.77
CA HIS A 226 -3.13 -12.44 -8.24
C HIS A 226 -4.41 -13.15 -8.64
N TYR A 227 -4.28 -14.34 -9.21
CA TYR A 227 -5.44 -15.17 -9.51
C TYR A 227 -5.09 -16.64 -9.29
N LYS A 228 -6.12 -17.43 -9.02
CA LYS A 228 -6.03 -18.90 -8.97
C LYS A 228 -6.56 -19.46 -10.28
N CYS A 229 -5.86 -20.41 -10.86
CA CYS A 229 -6.26 -21.13 -12.06
C CYS A 229 -6.36 -22.63 -11.79
N SER A 230 -7.19 -23.31 -12.56
CA SER A 230 -7.43 -24.75 -12.45
C SER A 230 -6.17 -25.56 -12.78
N PRO A 231 -6.07 -26.83 -12.34
CA PRO A 231 -4.94 -27.70 -12.70
C PRO A 231 -4.79 -27.93 -14.20
N GLN A 232 -5.90 -27.82 -14.96
CA GLN A 232 -5.97 -28.10 -16.39
C GLN A 232 -5.61 -26.89 -17.27
N GLU A 233 -5.56 -25.68 -16.71
CA GLU A 233 -5.14 -24.48 -17.43
C GLU A 233 -3.62 -24.43 -17.58
N ASN A 234 -3.16 -23.82 -18.68
CA ASN A 234 -1.73 -23.66 -18.96
C ASN A 234 -1.06 -22.90 -17.81
N VAL A 235 -0.12 -23.57 -17.15
CA VAL A 235 0.66 -22.99 -16.06
C VAL A 235 1.81 -22.18 -16.64
N PRO A 236 2.10 -20.98 -16.12
CA PRO A 236 3.29 -20.23 -16.51
C PRO A 236 4.55 -21.06 -16.34
N MET A 237 5.43 -21.06 -17.34
CA MET A 237 6.72 -21.75 -17.27
C MET A 237 7.71 -21.08 -16.30
N ILE A 238 7.46 -19.81 -15.97
CA ILE A 238 8.30 -19.04 -15.06
C ILE A 238 7.82 -19.32 -13.63
N MET A 239 8.67 -19.91 -12.81
CA MET A 239 8.41 -19.99 -11.37
C MET A 239 8.76 -18.66 -10.71
N PHE A 240 7.95 -18.23 -9.76
CA PHE A 240 8.23 -17.02 -8.99
C PHE A 240 9.56 -17.13 -8.24
N GLU A 241 9.91 -18.33 -7.77
CA GLU A 241 11.21 -18.64 -7.15
C GLU A 241 12.39 -18.37 -8.09
N ASP A 242 12.29 -18.77 -9.37
CA ASP A 242 13.37 -18.55 -10.35
C ASP A 242 13.63 -17.06 -10.59
N VAL A 243 12.57 -16.25 -10.52
CA VAL A 243 12.67 -14.79 -10.60
C VAL A 243 13.20 -14.21 -9.29
N MET A 244 12.73 -14.71 -8.14
CA MET A 244 13.14 -14.28 -6.80
C MET A 244 14.65 -14.49 -6.56
N PHE A 245 15.17 -15.65 -6.98
CA PHE A 245 16.58 -16.01 -6.87
C PHE A 245 17.41 -15.58 -8.09
N GLY A 246 16.80 -14.89 -9.05
CA GLY A 246 17.50 -14.29 -10.19
C GLY A 246 18.05 -15.30 -11.21
N SER A 247 17.58 -16.54 -11.19
CA SER A 247 17.89 -17.55 -12.23
C SER A 247 17.24 -17.20 -13.56
N ILE A 248 16.11 -16.48 -13.53
CA ILE A 248 15.42 -15.95 -14.71
C ILE A 248 15.13 -14.46 -14.47
N ARG A 249 15.40 -13.61 -15.48
CA ARG A 249 15.03 -12.19 -15.49
C ARG A 249 14.15 -11.89 -16.71
N PRO A 250 12.84 -12.09 -16.61
CA PRO A 250 11.92 -11.76 -17.68
C PRO A 250 11.89 -10.24 -17.92
N HIS A 251 11.80 -9.84 -19.19
CA HIS A 251 11.68 -8.45 -19.58
C HIS A 251 10.21 -8.09 -19.81
N GLY A 252 9.79 -6.93 -19.32
CA GLY A 252 8.40 -6.48 -19.40
C GLY A 252 7.47 -7.24 -18.46
N LYS A 253 6.17 -7.29 -18.81
CA LYS A 253 5.15 -8.00 -18.03
C LYS A 253 5.22 -9.50 -18.29
N PHE A 254 5.16 -10.28 -17.22
CA PHE A 254 5.18 -11.74 -17.27
C PHE A 254 4.24 -12.34 -16.23
N GLU A 255 3.87 -13.60 -16.42
CA GLU A 255 3.16 -14.38 -15.42
C GLU A 255 4.14 -15.33 -14.73
N ALA A 256 4.06 -15.39 -13.41
CA ALA A 256 4.88 -16.27 -12.60
C ALA A 256 4.03 -17.14 -11.70
N LEU A 257 4.27 -18.44 -11.76
CA LEU A 257 3.67 -19.40 -10.86
C LEU A 257 4.30 -19.26 -9.47
N ILE A 258 3.47 -18.90 -8.48
CA ILE A 258 3.90 -18.75 -7.09
C ILE A 258 3.87 -20.09 -6.40
N TRP A 259 2.77 -20.82 -6.59
CA TRP A 259 2.51 -22.04 -5.83
C TRP A 259 1.54 -22.95 -6.58
N LYS A 260 1.81 -24.25 -6.53
CA LYS A 260 0.85 -25.29 -6.91
C LYS A 260 0.31 -25.95 -5.66
N SER A 261 -0.99 -25.90 -5.46
CA SER A 261 -1.61 -26.62 -4.36
C SER A 261 -1.38 -28.12 -4.53
N ARG A 262 -0.93 -28.77 -3.46
CA ARG A 262 -0.77 -30.23 -3.39
C ARG A 262 -2.03 -30.93 -2.85
N ILE A 263 -3.12 -30.19 -2.70
CA ILE A 263 -4.38 -30.65 -2.11
C ILE A 263 -5.50 -30.36 -3.12
N PRO A 264 -6.42 -31.32 -3.39
CA PRO A 264 -7.57 -31.09 -4.25
C PRO A 264 -8.32 -29.79 -3.86
N PRO A 265 -8.70 -28.93 -4.83
CA PRO A 265 -8.72 -29.18 -6.28
C PRO A 265 -7.40 -28.95 -7.02
N TYR A 266 -6.25 -28.83 -6.34
CA TYR A 266 -4.90 -28.64 -6.91
C TYR A 266 -4.72 -27.33 -7.70
N TYR A 267 -5.35 -26.24 -7.24
CA TYR A 267 -5.22 -24.93 -7.87
C TYR A 267 -3.77 -24.46 -8.01
N ASN A 268 -3.51 -23.75 -9.10
CA ASN A 268 -2.28 -23.02 -9.33
C ASN A 268 -2.50 -21.54 -8.96
N TYR A 269 -1.54 -20.93 -8.27
CA TYR A 269 -1.59 -19.54 -7.84
C TYR A 269 -0.57 -18.73 -8.62
N VAL A 270 -1.06 -17.78 -9.42
CA VAL A 270 -0.25 -17.05 -10.39
C VAL A 270 -0.26 -15.56 -10.07
N HIS A 271 0.91 -14.93 -10.20
CA HIS A 271 1.04 -13.49 -10.23
C HIS A 271 1.33 -12.99 -11.64
N SER A 272 0.64 -11.93 -12.04
CA SER A 272 1.08 -11.07 -13.15
C SER A 272 2.03 -10.02 -12.59
N CYS A 273 3.27 -10.01 -13.10
CA CYS A 273 4.40 -9.27 -12.56
C CYS A 273 5.11 -8.43 -13.62
N GLU A 274 5.89 -7.45 -13.19
CA GLU A 274 6.91 -6.77 -14.00
C GLU A 274 8.09 -6.37 -13.09
N ILE A 275 9.30 -6.59 -13.56
CA ILE A 275 10.52 -6.18 -12.86
C ILE A 275 10.80 -4.73 -13.21
N ARG A 276 11.01 -3.89 -12.20
CA ARG A 276 11.47 -2.52 -12.39
C ARG A 276 12.97 -2.49 -12.57
N GLU A 277 13.44 -1.95 -13.68
CA GLU A 277 14.82 -1.48 -13.78
C GLU A 277 14.94 -0.19 -12.96
N LEU A 278 15.57 -0.29 -11.78
CA LEU A 278 16.04 0.89 -11.07
C LEU A 278 17.19 1.46 -11.88
N GLU A 279 16.97 2.58 -12.57
CA GLU A 279 18.05 3.37 -13.15
C GLU A 279 19.00 3.79 -12.02
N THR A 280 20.07 3.03 -11.81
CA THR A 280 21.20 3.50 -11.01
C THR A 280 21.78 4.68 -11.78
N ALA A 281 21.56 5.89 -11.25
CA ALA A 281 22.21 7.09 -11.73
C ALA A 281 23.72 6.87 -11.68
N ALA A 282 24.30 6.47 -12.81
CA ALA A 282 25.72 6.29 -12.96
C ALA A 282 26.38 7.66 -12.77
N VAL A 283 26.94 7.89 -11.59
CA VAL A 283 27.87 8.98 -11.33
C VAL A 283 29.05 8.78 -12.28
N LYS A 284 29.00 9.43 -13.44
CA LYS A 284 30.17 9.56 -14.33
C LYS A 284 31.23 10.35 -13.57
N ARG A 285 32.11 9.64 -12.85
CA ARG A 285 33.39 10.17 -12.39
C ARG A 285 34.19 10.55 -13.62
N LYS A 286 34.14 11.84 -13.98
CA LYS A 286 35.01 12.45 -14.97
C LYS A 286 36.45 12.39 -14.45
N ARG A 287 37.21 11.36 -14.85
CA ARG A 287 38.67 11.35 -14.68
C ARG A 287 39.23 12.49 -15.51
N SER A 288 39.56 13.60 -14.87
CA SER A 288 40.37 14.66 -15.48
C SER A 288 41.80 14.14 -15.56
N ALA A 289 42.24 13.74 -16.75
CA ALA A 289 43.64 13.51 -17.05
C ALA A 289 44.38 14.86 -17.00
N LYS A 290 45.18 15.09 -15.96
CA LYS A 290 46.22 16.12 -16.00
C LYS A 290 47.40 15.54 -16.78
N ASN A 291 47.46 15.82 -18.08
CA ASN A 291 48.71 15.71 -18.82
C ASN A 291 49.56 16.93 -18.48
N GLY A 292 50.47 16.76 -17.54
CA GLY A 292 51.66 17.60 -17.45
C GLY A 292 52.67 17.10 -18.48
N VAL A 293 52.92 17.91 -19.51
CA VAL A 293 54.16 17.81 -20.28
C VAL A 293 54.82 19.18 -20.21
N VAL A 294 55.89 19.21 -19.45
CA VAL A 294 56.88 20.28 -19.36
C VAL A 294 57.60 20.35 -20.70
N GLY A 295 57.50 21.47 -21.39
CA GLY A 295 58.35 21.80 -22.54
C GLY A 295 59.64 22.45 -22.06
N LEU A 296 60.76 21.76 -22.28
CA LEU A 296 62.11 22.31 -22.23
C LEU A 296 62.49 22.80 -23.64
N ARG A 297 62.61 24.11 -23.82
CA ARG A 297 63.69 24.86 -24.48
C ARG A 297 63.26 26.30 -24.77
#